data_AF-A0A2S7Y7I2-F1
#
_entry.id   AF-A0A2S7Y7I2-F1
#
_cell.length_a   1.000
_cell.length_b   1.000
_cell.length_c   1.000
_cell.angle_alpha   90.00
_cell.angle_beta   90.00
_cell.angle_gamma   90.00
#
_symmetry.space_group_name_H-M   'P 1'
#
loop_
_entity.id
_entity.type
_entity.pdbx_description
1 polymer ?
#
loop_
_entity_poly.entity_id
_entity_poly.type
_entity_poly.pdbx_seq_one_letter_code
_entity_poly.pdbx_strand_id
1 'polypeptide(L)'
;MELDAEVNRIDLDILMAKNPTQFGYHHGPIFPGENLAISSMNTQVCDVVVDAHGTMCGKTFGDNTRLYRHIREQHFEFGITTPGKVRARPDEKRVGRNTIQRWVLGGGWRQARYFNEPRTLHPDSLIMQYANCFELLAQRSVDFRDLFGSEFHRPEMAWSRARQPPLFTAQL
;
A
#
# COMPACT_ATOMS: atom_id res chain seq x y z
N MET A 1 -16.14 12.84 9.09
CA MET A 1 -15.37 14.06 9.38
C MET A 1 -14.66 13.88 10.73
N GLU A 2 -13.83 12.84 10.84
CA GLU A 2 -13.07 12.45 12.06
C GLU A 2 -11.58 12.24 11.77
N LEU A 3 -11.12 12.29 10.51
CA LEU A 3 -9.70 12.19 10.17
C LEU A 3 -8.91 13.46 10.51
N ASP A 4 -9.57 14.62 10.57
CA ASP A 4 -8.90 15.92 10.69
C ASP A 4 -8.23 16.15 12.06
N ALA A 5 -8.69 15.47 13.11
CA ALA A 5 -8.11 15.60 14.46
C ALA A 5 -6.92 14.66 14.69
N GLU A 6 -6.90 13.48 14.06
CA GLU A 6 -5.88 12.44 14.29
C GLU A 6 -4.59 12.69 13.47
N VAL A 7 -4.66 13.45 12.37
CA VAL A 7 -3.51 13.69 11.48
C VAL A 7 -2.68 14.94 11.84
N ASN A 8 -3.14 15.77 12.79
CA ASN A 8 -2.40 16.97 13.21
C ASN A 8 -1.18 16.69 14.10
N ARG A 9 -0.93 15.43 14.46
CA ARG A 9 0.32 15.00 15.08
C ARG A 9 0.73 13.69 14.44
N ILE A 10 1.83 13.70 13.69
CA ILE A 10 2.60 12.46 13.57
C ILE A 10 3.11 12.17 14.98
N ASP A 11 2.45 11.25 15.67
CA ASP A 11 2.93 10.76 16.96
C ASP A 11 4.06 9.74 16.74
N LEU A 12 4.88 9.55 17.77
CA LEU A 12 5.90 8.51 17.87
C LEU A 12 5.35 7.14 17.48
N ASP A 13 4.08 6.86 17.76
CA ASP A 13 3.39 5.62 17.40
C ASP A 13 3.31 5.36 15.89
N ILE A 14 3.31 6.40 15.04
CA ILE A 14 3.35 6.27 13.57
C ILE A 14 4.80 6.06 13.12
N LEU A 15 5.74 6.85 13.65
CA LEU A 15 7.16 6.76 13.30
C LEU A 15 7.78 5.42 13.70
N MET A 16 7.33 4.88 14.83
CA MET A 16 7.79 3.60 15.38
C MET A 16 6.90 2.42 14.99
N ALA A 17 5.84 2.62 14.20
CA ALA A 17 4.92 1.56 13.79
C ALA A 17 5.68 0.40 13.13
N LYS A 18 5.91 -0.70 13.85
CA LYS A 18 6.56 -1.88 13.29
C LYS A 18 5.63 -2.51 12.27
N ASN A 19 6.18 -3.04 11.18
CA ASN A 19 5.41 -3.87 10.25
C ASN A 19 4.69 -4.95 11.07
N PRO A 20 3.34 -5.06 11.01
CA PRO A 20 2.55 -5.85 11.94
C PRO A 20 2.59 -7.35 11.66
N THR A 21 3.76 -7.84 11.27
CA THR A 21 4.17 -9.25 11.25
C THR A 21 3.69 -10.00 12.51
N GLN A 22 3.75 -9.38 13.69
CA GLN A 22 3.25 -9.96 14.96
C GLN A 22 1.72 -10.17 15.02
N PHE A 23 0.95 -9.47 14.19
CA PHE A 23 -0.49 -9.65 13.99
C PHE A 23 -0.80 -10.41 12.69
N GLY A 24 0.23 -10.90 12.01
CA GLY A 24 0.11 -11.72 10.80
C GLY A 24 -0.17 -10.94 9.52
N TYR A 25 0.06 -9.62 9.46
CA TYR A 25 -0.29 -8.81 8.28
C TYR A 25 0.84 -7.90 7.79
N HIS A 26 0.86 -7.66 6.47
CA HIS A 26 1.92 -6.91 5.77
C HIS A 26 1.31 -5.73 5.00
N HIS A 27 2.00 -4.58 5.05
CA HIS A 27 1.76 -3.42 4.19
C HIS A 27 3.06 -3.11 3.45
N GLY A 28 2.99 -2.91 2.13
CA GLY A 28 4.17 -2.99 1.27
C GLY A 28 4.54 -4.45 0.97
N PRO A 29 5.82 -4.75 0.62
CA PRO A 29 6.22 -6.05 0.08
C PRO A 29 5.76 -7.25 0.92
N ILE A 30 4.95 -8.12 0.30
CA ILE A 30 4.52 -9.41 0.86
C ILE A 30 5.32 -10.52 0.17
N PHE A 31 6.30 -11.10 0.87
CA PHE A 31 7.20 -12.12 0.30
C PHE A 31 6.61 -13.54 0.41
N PRO A 32 6.64 -14.35 -0.66
CA PRO A 32 6.20 -15.74 -0.58
C PRO A 32 6.94 -16.59 0.48
N GLY A 33 6.22 -17.51 1.13
CA GLY A 33 6.83 -18.52 2.02
C GLY A 33 6.75 -18.24 3.52
N GLU A 34 6.23 -17.07 3.92
CA GLU A 34 5.83 -16.82 5.30
C GLU A 34 4.35 -17.23 5.48
N ASN A 35 3.94 -17.75 6.64
CA ASN A 35 2.53 -18.03 6.97
C ASN A 35 1.76 -16.71 7.12
N LEU A 36 1.48 -16.08 5.98
CA LEU A 36 1.02 -14.71 5.87
C LEU A 36 -0.49 -14.66 5.88
N ALA A 37 -1.06 -13.87 6.80
CA ALA A 37 -2.44 -13.43 6.68
C ALA A 37 -2.48 -12.05 6.02
N ILE A 38 -3.61 -11.70 5.39
CA ILE A 38 -3.84 -10.34 4.88
C ILE A 38 -4.78 -9.60 5.83
N SER A 39 -4.46 -8.34 6.13
CA SER A 39 -5.28 -7.56 7.06
C SER A 39 -6.59 -7.15 6.42
N SER A 40 -7.64 -7.11 7.25
CA SER A 40 -8.89 -6.46 6.89
C SER A 40 -8.74 -4.95 6.66
N MET A 41 -7.70 -4.35 7.23
CA MET A 41 -7.21 -3.02 6.89
C MET A 41 -6.18 -3.18 5.78
N ASN A 42 -6.43 -2.70 4.57
CA ASN A 42 -5.44 -2.80 3.49
C ASN A 42 -5.46 -1.57 2.59
N THR A 43 -4.50 -1.53 1.69
CA THR A 43 -4.21 -0.42 0.78
C THR A 43 -5.08 -0.43 -0.47
N GLN A 44 -5.85 -1.51 -0.68
CA GLN A 44 -6.53 -1.85 -1.93
C GLN A 44 -5.59 -2.02 -3.13
N VAL A 45 -4.29 -2.16 -2.87
CA VAL A 45 -3.26 -2.50 -3.83
C VAL A 45 -2.75 -3.90 -3.49
N CYS A 46 -2.54 -4.72 -4.51
CA CYS A 46 -1.91 -6.04 -4.32
C CYS A 46 -0.40 -5.87 -4.14
N ASP A 47 0.08 -5.92 -2.91
CA ASP A 47 1.50 -5.75 -2.57
C ASP A 47 2.29 -7.08 -2.54
N VAL A 48 1.75 -8.15 -3.13
CA VAL A 48 2.42 -9.46 -3.24
C VAL A 48 3.66 -9.37 -4.13
N VAL A 49 4.81 -9.79 -3.61
CA VAL A 49 6.07 -9.89 -4.34
C VAL A 49 6.00 -11.07 -5.31
N VAL A 50 6.19 -10.78 -6.60
CA VAL A 50 6.03 -11.73 -7.71
C VAL A 50 7.36 -12.15 -8.34
N ASP A 51 8.48 -11.57 -7.91
CA ASP A 51 9.82 -11.95 -8.38
C ASP A 51 10.90 -11.85 -7.28
N ALA A 52 12.07 -12.42 -7.56
CA ALA A 52 13.22 -12.40 -6.65
C ALA A 52 13.85 -10.99 -6.46
N HIS A 53 13.42 -10.00 -7.25
CA HIS A 53 13.93 -8.63 -7.20
C HIS A 53 13.07 -7.71 -6.33
N GLY A 54 12.03 -8.24 -5.67
CA GLY A 54 11.12 -7.49 -4.84
C GLY A 54 10.06 -6.71 -5.63
N THR A 55 9.81 -7.04 -6.90
CA THR A 55 8.70 -6.45 -7.66
C THR A 55 7.38 -6.98 -7.12
N MET A 56 6.45 -6.08 -6.82
CA MET A 56 5.11 -6.39 -6.32
C MET A 56 4.06 -6.41 -7.45
N CYS A 57 2.93 -7.08 -7.24
CA CYS A 57 1.87 -7.22 -8.23
C CYS A 57 1.27 -5.88 -8.69
N GLY A 58 0.82 -5.05 -7.75
CA GLY A 58 0.35 -3.67 -7.99
C GLY A 58 -1.06 -3.49 -8.54
N LYS A 59 -1.83 -4.57 -8.76
CA LYS A 59 -3.24 -4.43 -9.16
C LYS A 59 -4.05 -3.68 -8.08
N THR A 60 -4.90 -2.76 -8.50
CA THR A 60 -5.75 -1.94 -7.62
C THR A 60 -7.20 -2.45 -7.62
N PHE A 61 -7.89 -2.25 -6.49
CA PHE A 61 -9.27 -2.71 -6.29
C PHE A 61 -10.11 -1.61 -5.63
N GLY A 62 -11.41 -1.58 -5.93
CA GLY A 62 -12.34 -0.66 -5.25
C GLY A 62 -12.82 -1.19 -3.89
N ASP A 63 -12.65 -2.48 -3.63
CA ASP A 63 -13.11 -3.13 -2.41
C ASP A 63 -12.22 -4.32 -2.02
N ASN A 64 -12.24 -4.64 -0.73
CA ASN A 64 -11.42 -5.71 -0.13
C ASN A 64 -11.80 -7.10 -0.65
N THR A 65 -13.07 -7.33 -0.97
CA THR A 65 -13.55 -8.64 -1.44
C THR A 65 -12.87 -9.02 -2.76
N ARG A 66 -12.76 -8.05 -3.68
CA ARG A 66 -12.08 -8.25 -4.97
C ARG A 66 -10.57 -8.42 -4.81
N LEU A 67 -9.94 -7.65 -3.92
CA LEU A 67 -8.52 -7.82 -3.59
C LEU A 67 -8.24 -9.25 -3.07
N TYR A 68 -9.03 -9.71 -2.09
CA TYR A 68 -8.83 -11.04 -1.51
C TYR A 68 -9.07 -12.15 -2.52
N ARG A 69 -10.08 -12.00 -3.39
CA ARG A 69 -10.31 -12.94 -4.48
C ARG A 69 -9.10 -12.99 -5.42
N HIS A 70 -8.61 -11.83 -5.85
CA HIS A 70 -7.42 -11.75 -6.70
C HIS A 70 -6.23 -12.49 -6.08
N ILE A 71 -5.96 -12.28 -4.79
CA ILE A 71 -4.81 -12.92 -4.13
C ILE A 71 -5.00 -14.44 -4.05
N ARG A 72 -6.20 -14.92 -3.70
CA ARG A 72 -6.48 -16.36 -3.69
C ARG A 72 -6.41 -17.02 -5.05
N GLU A 73 -6.69 -16.30 -6.12
CA GLU A 73 -6.74 -16.85 -7.49
C GLU A 73 -5.44 -16.69 -8.26
N GLN A 74 -4.65 -15.66 -7.97
CA GLN A 74 -3.47 -15.28 -8.75
C GLN A 74 -2.15 -15.41 -7.98
N HIS A 75 -2.23 -15.64 -6.67
CA HIS A 75 -1.10 -15.80 -5.76
C HIS A 75 -1.32 -16.99 -4.81
N PHE A 76 -2.07 -18.00 -5.27
CA PHE A 76 -2.46 -19.16 -4.46
C PHE A 76 -1.25 -20.01 -4.06
N GLU A 77 -0.28 -20.08 -4.95
CA GLU A 77 0.95 -20.84 -4.83
C GLU A 77 1.84 -20.35 -3.68
N PHE A 78 1.61 -19.13 -3.20
CA PHE A 78 2.35 -18.54 -2.08
C PHE A 78 1.74 -18.85 -0.70
N GLY A 79 0.61 -19.56 -0.64
CA GLY A 79 0.00 -19.98 0.64
C GLY A 79 -0.56 -18.83 1.48
N ILE A 80 -0.86 -17.68 0.87
CA ILE A 80 -1.32 -16.48 1.57
C ILE A 80 -2.77 -16.66 2.03
N THR A 81 -3.01 -16.49 3.33
CA THR A 81 -4.35 -16.59 3.93
C THR A 81 -5.06 -15.24 3.90
N THR A 82 -6.26 -15.19 3.32
CA THR A 82 -7.09 -13.98 3.35
C THR A 82 -7.94 -13.92 4.62
N PRO A 83 -8.24 -12.73 5.16
CA PRO A 83 -8.99 -12.61 6.41
C PRO A 83 -10.38 -13.21 6.25
N GLY A 84 -10.80 -13.98 7.25
CA GLY A 84 -12.14 -14.57 7.31
C GLY A 84 -13.23 -13.55 7.67
N LYS A 85 -14.42 -14.04 8.02
CA LYS A 85 -15.55 -13.17 8.46
C LYS A 85 -15.34 -12.51 9.82
N VAL A 86 -14.27 -12.86 10.55
CA VAL A 86 -13.97 -12.32 11.88
C VAL A 86 -13.63 -10.84 11.74
N ARG A 87 -14.33 -10.00 12.52
CA ARG A 87 -14.05 -8.56 12.54
C ARG A 87 -12.72 -8.31 13.25
N ALA A 88 -11.85 -7.54 12.62
CA ALA A 88 -10.62 -7.08 13.25
C ALA A 88 -10.90 -6.32 14.55
N ARG A 89 -10.06 -6.57 15.56
CA ARG A 89 -10.14 -5.90 16.86
C ARG A 89 -9.71 -4.43 16.75
N PRO A 90 -10.13 -3.54 17.66
CA PRO A 90 -9.80 -2.12 17.56
C PRO A 90 -8.29 -1.81 17.55
N ASP A 91 -7.50 -2.56 18.31
CA ASP A 91 -6.04 -2.51 18.36
C ASP A 91 -5.41 -2.92 17.03
N GLU A 92 -5.89 -4.02 16.42
CA GLU A 92 -5.47 -4.48 15.09
C GLU A 92 -5.73 -3.41 14.03
N LYS A 93 -6.90 -2.76 14.09
CA LYS A 93 -7.24 -1.66 13.17
C LYS A 93 -6.30 -0.46 13.32
N ARG A 94 -5.99 -0.07 14.56
CA ARG A 94 -5.06 1.02 14.85
C ARG A 94 -3.67 0.71 14.32
N VAL A 95 -3.15 -0.47 14.60
CA VAL A 95 -1.82 -0.90 14.13
C VAL A 95 -1.76 -0.95 12.60
N GLY A 96 -2.80 -1.49 11.94
CA GLY A 96 -2.89 -1.50 10.48
C GLY A 96 -2.85 -0.08 9.87
N ARG A 97 -3.64 0.85 10.42
CA ARG A 97 -3.63 2.26 10.00
C ARG A 97 -2.25 2.90 10.15
N ASN A 98 -1.64 2.78 11.32
CA ASN A 98 -0.32 3.36 11.60
C ASN A 98 0.75 2.82 10.65
N THR A 99 0.65 1.54 10.28
CA THR A 99 1.61 0.92 9.35
C THR A 99 1.43 1.46 7.93
N ILE A 100 0.19 1.61 7.44
CA ILE A 100 -0.06 2.23 6.13
C ILE A 100 0.40 3.69 6.13
N GLN A 101 0.12 4.44 7.20
CA GLN A 101 0.62 5.81 7.36
C GLN A 101 2.15 5.84 7.25
N ARG A 102 2.86 4.97 7.97
CA ARG A 102 4.32 4.86 7.89
C ARG A 102 4.81 4.50 6.49
N TRP A 103 4.12 3.60 5.79
CA TRP A 103 4.45 3.18 4.43
C TRP A 103 4.35 4.34 3.43
N VAL A 104 3.33 5.19 3.57
CA VAL A 104 3.16 6.40 2.75
C VAL A 104 4.18 7.47 3.15
N LEU A 105 4.30 7.76 4.44
CA LEU A 105 5.18 8.78 4.98
C LEU A 105 6.65 8.54 4.60
N GLY A 106 7.15 7.33 4.85
CA GLY A 106 8.52 6.92 4.57
C GLY A 106 8.84 6.73 3.09
N GLY A 107 7.87 6.93 2.20
CA GLY A 107 8.06 6.85 0.75
C GLY A 107 8.08 5.44 0.18
N GLY A 108 7.83 4.44 0.99
CA GLY A 108 7.73 3.06 0.54
C GLY A 108 6.69 2.89 -0.56
N TRP A 109 5.49 3.46 -0.38
CA TRP A 109 4.43 3.45 -1.40
C TRP A 109 4.88 4.06 -2.73
N ARG A 110 5.46 5.27 -2.70
CA ARG A 110 5.81 6.01 -3.92
C ARG A 110 7.06 5.46 -4.61
N GLN A 111 7.92 4.75 -3.90
CA GLN A 111 9.16 4.15 -4.42
C GLN A 111 9.04 2.65 -4.71
N ALA A 112 7.93 2.03 -4.30
CA ALA A 112 7.65 0.63 -4.55
C ALA A 112 7.77 0.25 -6.02
N ARG A 113 8.35 -0.93 -6.29
CA ARG A 113 8.42 -1.50 -7.64
C ARG A 113 7.17 -2.33 -7.89
N TYR A 114 6.26 -1.85 -8.73
CA TYR A 114 5.07 -2.59 -9.11
C TYR A 114 5.16 -3.09 -10.55
N PHE A 115 4.75 -4.34 -10.77
CA PHE A 115 4.61 -4.93 -12.09
C PHE A 115 3.41 -4.30 -12.83
N ASN A 116 2.26 -4.22 -12.17
CA ASN A 116 1.12 -3.44 -12.61
C ASN A 116 1.15 -2.10 -11.89
N GLU A 117 1.58 -1.04 -12.58
CA GLU A 117 1.66 0.28 -11.96
C GLU A 117 0.29 0.74 -11.43
N PRO A 118 0.14 1.03 -10.13
CA PRO A 118 -1.13 1.45 -9.55
C PRO A 118 -1.37 2.93 -9.83
N ARG A 119 -1.80 3.22 -11.06
CA ARG A 119 -2.02 4.58 -11.61
C ARG A 119 -3.21 5.32 -11.00
N THR A 120 -4.22 4.58 -10.56
CA THR A 120 -5.43 5.15 -9.99
C THR A 120 -5.84 4.33 -8.79
N LEU A 121 -5.78 4.97 -7.62
CA LEU A 121 -6.35 4.44 -6.39
C LEU A 121 -7.75 4.98 -6.21
N HIS A 122 -8.58 4.20 -5.51
CA HIS A 122 -9.86 4.71 -5.06
C HIS A 122 -9.65 5.92 -4.13
N PRO A 123 -10.45 7.00 -4.23
CA PRO A 123 -10.33 8.16 -3.34
C PRO A 123 -10.38 7.80 -1.86
N ASP A 124 -11.21 6.81 -1.51
CA ASP A 124 -11.35 6.33 -0.13
C ASP A 124 -10.27 5.31 0.29
N SER A 125 -9.30 4.99 -0.57
CA SER A 125 -8.18 4.13 -0.17
C SER A 125 -7.36 4.82 0.92
N LEU A 126 -6.86 4.06 1.89
CA LEU A 126 -6.08 4.62 2.99
C LEU A 126 -4.78 5.28 2.50
N ILE A 127 -4.17 4.75 1.44
CA ILE A 127 -2.99 5.38 0.82
C ILE A 127 -3.34 6.78 0.30
N MET A 128 -4.43 6.91 -0.44
CA MET A 128 -4.86 8.21 -1.00
C MET A 128 -5.20 9.20 0.10
N GLN A 129 -5.93 8.77 1.14
CA GLN A 129 -6.25 9.63 2.28
C GLN A 129 -4.98 10.13 2.98
N TYR A 130 -4.03 9.25 3.29
CA TYR A 130 -2.81 9.65 3.98
C TYR A 130 -1.88 10.50 3.12
N ALA A 131 -1.75 10.20 1.82
CA ALA A 131 -0.96 11.04 0.91
C ALA A 131 -1.52 12.47 0.85
N ASN A 132 -2.83 12.63 0.66
CA ASN A 132 -3.50 13.93 0.70
C ASN A 132 -3.26 14.67 2.02
N CYS A 133 -3.42 13.99 3.16
CA CYS A 133 -3.23 14.63 4.46
C CYS A 133 -1.78 15.04 4.71
N PHE A 134 -0.79 14.23 4.32
CA PHE A 134 0.62 14.55 4.52
C PHE A 134 1.10 15.69 3.61
N GLU A 135 0.61 15.76 2.38
CA GLU A 135 0.91 16.90 1.50
C GLU A 135 0.29 18.19 2.03
N LEU A 136 -0.96 18.14 2.53
CA LEU A 136 -1.59 19.28 3.19
C LEU A 136 -0.82 19.72 4.45
N LEU A 137 -0.31 18.76 5.22
CA LEU A 137 0.50 19.04 6.41
C LEU A 137 1.85 19.65 6.05
N ALA A 138 2.52 19.14 5.00
CA ALA A 138 3.77 19.69 4.48
C ALA A 138 3.60 21.12 3.91
N GLN A 139 2.42 21.46 3.39
CA GLN A 139 2.10 22.83 2.99
C GLN A 139 1.98 23.79 4.18
N ARG A 140 1.54 23.28 5.34
CA ARG A 140 1.26 24.08 6.54
C ARG A 140 2.41 24.14 7.55
N SER A 141 3.30 23.14 7.54
CA SER A 141 4.40 23.01 8.50
C SER A 141 5.73 22.88 7.76
N VAL A 142 6.60 23.88 7.94
CA VAL A 142 7.96 23.88 7.39
C VAL A 142 8.77 22.75 8.03
N ASP A 143 8.71 22.58 9.35
CA ASP A 143 9.43 21.51 10.06
C ASP A 143 9.05 20.12 9.53
N PHE A 144 7.76 19.88 9.31
CA PHE A 144 7.29 18.62 8.74
C PHE A 144 7.85 18.40 7.34
N ARG A 145 7.77 19.43 6.49
CA ARG A 145 8.23 19.39 5.11
C ARG A 145 9.74 19.16 5.04
N ASP A 146 10.51 19.78 5.94
CA ASP A 146 11.97 19.64 5.98
C ASP A 146 12.37 18.23 6.44
N LEU A 147 11.58 17.60 7.31
CA LEU A 147 11.83 16.23 7.79
C LEU A 147 11.40 15.14 6.80
N PHE A 148 10.23 15.29 6.16
CA PHE A 148 9.59 14.20 5.40
C PHE A 148 9.41 14.49 3.90
N GLY A 149 9.64 15.72 3.48
CA GLY A 149 9.36 16.20 2.12
C GLY A 149 7.93 16.74 1.95
N SER A 150 7.60 17.09 0.70
CA SER A 150 6.30 17.66 0.32
C SER A 150 5.48 16.78 -0.64
N GLU A 151 6.03 15.67 -1.11
CA GLU A 151 5.40 14.80 -2.10
C GLU A 151 5.22 13.39 -1.51
N PHE A 152 3.97 13.01 -1.33
CA PHE A 152 3.58 11.72 -0.73
C PHE A 152 2.75 10.87 -1.68
N HIS A 153 2.13 11.49 -2.69
CA HIS A 153 1.59 10.77 -3.83
C HIS A 153 2.68 10.08 -4.63
N ARG A 154 2.27 9.03 -5.33
CA ARG A 154 3.15 8.35 -6.27
C ARG A 154 3.29 9.26 -7.50
N PRO A 155 4.51 9.64 -7.91
CA PRO A 155 4.68 10.52 -9.05
C PRO A 155 4.12 9.83 -10.30
N GLU A 156 3.43 10.58 -11.13
CA GLU A 156 3.11 10.14 -12.48
C GLU A 156 4.44 10.05 -13.24
N MET A 157 5.10 8.90 -13.14
CA MET A 157 6.37 8.70 -13.83
C MET A 157 6.14 8.97 -15.32
N ALA A 158 6.98 9.84 -15.90
CA ALA A 158 6.98 10.25 -17.31
C ALA A 158 7.31 9.07 -18.26
N TRP A 159 6.48 8.01 -18.26
CA TRP A 159 6.57 6.86 -19.14
C TRP A 159 5.80 7.06 -20.45
N SER A 160 5.46 8.30 -20.81
CA SER A 160 4.84 8.61 -22.11
C SER A 160 5.76 8.39 -23.31
N ARG A 161 6.98 7.83 -23.16
CA ARG A 161 7.88 7.55 -24.30
C ARG A 161 8.65 6.23 -24.31
N ALA A 162 8.47 5.32 -23.35
CA ALA A 162 9.22 4.07 -23.37
C ALA A 162 8.33 2.85 -23.06
N ARG A 163 8.24 1.96 -24.05
CA ARG A 163 7.67 0.59 -24.02
C ARG A 163 6.17 0.49 -24.31
N GLN A 164 5.83 0.58 -25.60
CA GLN A 164 5.02 -0.51 -26.15
C GLN A 164 5.90 -1.78 -26.11
N PRO A 165 5.46 -2.91 -25.54
CA PRO A 165 6.09 -4.18 -25.86
C PRO A 165 5.92 -4.42 -27.37
N PRO A 166 6.88 -5.06 -28.06
CA PRO A 166 6.67 -5.44 -29.44
C PRO A 166 5.41 -6.31 -29.48
N LEU A 167 4.47 -5.93 -30.35
CA LEU A 167 3.39 -6.81 -30.77
C LEU A 167 4.07 -8.11 -31.22
N PHE A 168 3.86 -9.20 -30.48
CA PHE A 168 4.14 -10.52 -31.02
C PHE A 168 3.21 -10.68 -32.22
N THR A 169 3.73 -10.41 -33.41
CA THR A 169 3.18 -10.88 -34.66
C THR A 169 3.25 -12.40 -34.63
N ALA A 170 2.14 -13.04 -34.30
CA ALA A 170 1.93 -14.42 -34.70
C ALA A 170 1.95 -14.45 -36.23
N GLN A 171 3.02 -14.99 -36.80
CA GLN A 171 3.03 -15.43 -38.19
C GLN A 171 2.98 -16.96 -38.17
N LEU A 172 1.83 -17.45 -38.67
CA LEU A 172 1.52 -18.71 -39.35
C LEU A 172 2.07 -20.02 -38.76
#